data_AF-A0LL66-F1
#
_entry.id   AF-A0LL66-F1
#
_cell.length_a   1.000
_cell.length_b   1.000
_cell.length_c   1.000
_cell.angle_alpha   90.00
_cell.angle_beta   90.00
_cell.angle_gamma   90.00
#
_symmetry.space_group_name_H-M   'P 1'
#
loop_
_entity.id
_entity.type
_entity.pdbx_description
1 polymer ?
#
loop_
_entity_poly.entity_id
_entity_poly.type
_entity_poly.pdbx_seq_one_letter_code
_entity_poly.pdbx_strand_id
1 'polypeptide(L)'
;MKEREYTLQEIVRDPGVWVYEAYELTREDHYYLFRYDASQEKFYRATVPAGAAAIHFHPLQASDKVPIGGWIAAERAQASGFRLHLVDTRKPPSE
;
A
#
# COMPACT_ATOMS: atom_id res chain seq x y z
N MET A 1 -1.95 15.26 9.69
CA MET A 1 -1.13 14.65 10.76
C MET A 1 0.09 14.03 10.09
N LYS A 2 1.27 13.96 10.72
CA LYS A 2 2.36 13.14 10.16
C LYS A 2 1.89 11.69 10.23
N GLU A 3 1.73 11.05 9.08
CA GLU A 3 1.37 9.63 9.01
C GLU A 3 2.49 8.85 9.69
N ARG A 4 2.16 8.19 10.81
CA ARG A 4 3.10 7.31 11.51
C ARG A 4 3.27 6.06 10.65
N GLU A 5 4.52 5.71 10.37
CA GLU A 5 4.85 4.41 9.79
C GLU A 5 4.92 3.34 10.87
N TYR A 6 4.48 2.14 10.50
CA TYR A 6 4.44 0.95 11.33
C TYR A 6 5.21 -0.17 10.65
N THR A 7 5.81 -1.02 11.47
CA THR A 7 6.31 -2.33 11.05
C THR A 7 5.17 -3.35 11.05
N LEU A 8 5.31 -4.40 10.25
CA LEU A 8 4.37 -5.53 10.25
C LEU A 8 4.25 -6.15 11.65
N GLN A 9 5.35 -6.18 12.41
CA GLN A 9 5.35 -6.72 13.76
C GLN A 9 4.52 -5.88 14.74
N GLU A 10 4.60 -4.54 14.64
CA GLU A 10 3.76 -3.65 15.45
C GLU A 10 2.28 -3.84 15.11
N ILE A 11 1.96 -3.93 13.81
CA ILE A 11 0.58 -4.16 13.34
C ILE A 11 0.05 -5.51 13.84
N VAL A 12 0.80 -6.60 13.70
CA VAL A 12 0.32 -7.93 14.13
C VAL A 12 0.17 -8.02 15.65
N ARG A 13 1.00 -7.29 16.42
CA ARG A 13 0.94 -7.29 17.89
C ARG A 13 -0.20 -6.45 18.45
N ASP A 14 -0.48 -5.31 17.83
CA ASP A 14 -1.55 -4.40 18.24
C ASP A 14 -2.18 -3.76 16.99
N PRO A 15 -3.04 -4.50 16.27
CA PRO A 15 -3.57 -4.07 14.98
C PRO A 15 -4.61 -2.95 15.08
N GLY A 16 -5.03 -2.56 16.29
CA GLY A 16 -6.15 -1.64 16.48
C GLY A 16 -7.38 -2.02 15.63
N VAL A 17 -8.17 -1.03 15.18
CA VAL A 17 -9.34 -1.22 14.28
C VAL A 17 -9.11 -0.56 12.90
N TRP A 18 -7.84 -0.53 12.47
CA TRP A 18 -7.41 0.25 11.31
C TRP A 18 -7.23 -0.61 10.07
N VAL A 19 -7.26 0.05 8.91
CA VAL A 19 -6.70 -0.52 7.69
C VAL A 19 -5.25 -0.03 7.61
N TYR A 20 -4.30 -0.89 7.27
CA TYR A 20 -2.92 -0.47 7.03
C TYR A 20 -2.58 -0.65 5.57
N GLU A 21 -1.85 0.30 4.99
CA GLU A 21 -1.43 0.24 3.60
C GLU A 21 0.09 0.39 3.48
N ALA A 22 0.68 -0.33 2.52
CA ALA A 22 2.09 -0.20 2.16
C ALA A 22 2.24 -0.28 0.64
N TYR A 23 3.31 0.30 0.11
CA TYR A 23 3.60 0.28 -1.33
C TYR A 23 4.98 -0.31 -1.59
N GLU A 24 5.10 -1.07 -2.67
CA GLU A 24 6.38 -1.62 -3.14
C GLU A 24 6.53 -1.33 -4.63
N LEU A 25 7.64 -0.69 -5.00
CA LEU A 25 8.04 -0.53 -6.40
C LEU A 25 9.04 -1.62 -6.75
N THR A 26 8.69 -2.44 -7.74
CA THR A 26 9.61 -3.45 -8.27
C THR A 26 10.56 -2.87 -9.30
N ARG A 27 11.63 -3.61 -9.58
CA ARG A 27 12.61 -3.27 -10.65
C ARG A 27 12.01 -3.25 -12.05
N GLU A 28 10.83 -3.85 -12.23
CA GLU A 28 10.11 -3.93 -13.51
C GLU A 28 9.05 -2.82 -13.64
N ASP A 29 9.17 -1.73 -12.86
CA ASP A 29 8.23 -0.61 -12.81
C ASP A 29 6.78 -1.01 -12.43
N HIS A 30 6.57 -2.21 -11.86
CA HIS A 30 5.29 -2.57 -11.25
C HIS A 30 5.19 -1.97 -9.85
N TYR A 31 4.09 -1.26 -9.61
CA TYR A 31 3.70 -0.75 -8.31
C TYR A 31 2.72 -1.73 -7.66
N TYR A 32 3.07 -2.26 -6.50
CA TYR A 32 2.16 -3.02 -5.67
C TYR A 32 1.65 -2.16 -4.52
N LEU A 33 0.34 -2.22 -4.30
CA LEU A 33 -0.29 -1.71 -3.09
C LEU A 33 -0.69 -2.91 -2.22
N PHE A 34 -0.24 -2.91 -0.99
CA PHE A 34 -0.59 -3.89 0.02
C PHE A 34 -1.56 -3.26 1.01
N ARG A 35 -2.55 -4.05 1.44
CA ARG A 35 -3.52 -3.66 2.46
C ARG A 35 -3.66 -4.75 3.51
N TYR A 36 -3.68 -4.37 4.77
CA TYR A 36 -4.05 -5.22 5.88
C TYR A 36 -5.33 -4.70 6.54
N ASP A 37 -6.37 -5.51 6.56
CA ASP A 37 -7.61 -5.22 7.31
C ASP A 37 -7.55 -5.91 8.67
N ALA A 38 -7.27 -5.12 9.71
CA ALA A 38 -7.19 -5.61 11.09
C ALA A 38 -8.48 -6.27 11.58
N SER A 39 -9.64 -5.83 11.08
CA SER A 39 -10.94 -6.37 11.51
C SER A 39 -11.24 -7.76 10.96
N GLN A 40 -10.57 -8.12 9.87
CA GLN A 40 -10.70 -9.43 9.22
C GLN A 40 -9.43 -10.27 9.33
N GLU A 41 -8.35 -9.70 9.87
CA GLU A 41 -6.99 -10.28 9.90
C GLU A 41 -6.53 -10.79 8.52
N LYS A 42 -6.82 -10.01 7.47
CA LYS A 42 -6.54 -10.39 6.07
C LYS A 42 -5.64 -9.40 5.36
N PHE A 43 -4.70 -9.96 4.60
CA PHE A 43 -3.84 -9.22 3.68
C PHE A 43 -4.38 -9.27 2.26
N TYR A 44 -4.22 -8.15 1.56
CA TYR A 44 -4.59 -7.99 0.18
C TYR A 44 -3.46 -7.32 -0.59
N ARG A 45 -3.40 -7.57 -1.89
CA ARG A 45 -2.49 -6.90 -2.82
C ARG A 45 -3.24 -6.45 -4.06
N ALA A 46 -2.94 -5.26 -4.53
CA ALA A 46 -3.30 -4.78 -5.85
C ALA A 46 -2.03 -4.54 -6.67
N THR A 47 -2.08 -4.90 -7.95
CA THR A 47 -1.08 -4.48 -8.93
C THR A 47 -1.61 -3.23 -9.59
N VAL A 48 -0.87 -2.14 -9.55
CA VAL A 48 -1.25 -0.87 -10.19
C VAL A 48 -0.42 -0.72 -11.46
N PRO A 49 -0.95 -1.11 -12.63
CA PRO A 49 -0.31 -0.75 -13.89
C PRO A 49 -0.40 0.76 -14.09
N ALA A 50 0.59 1.34 -14.76
CA ALA A 50 0.57 2.74 -15.15
C ALA A 50 -0.70 3.04 -15.98
N GLY A 51 -1.57 3.93 -15.48
CA GLY A 51 -2.82 4.32 -16.15
C GLY A 51 -4.07 3.51 -15.80
N ALA A 52 -4.05 2.68 -14.75
CA ALA A 52 -5.24 1.95 -14.30
C ALA A 52 -6.38 2.89 -13.87
N ALA A 53 -7.59 2.65 -14.41
CA ALA A 53 -8.80 3.41 -14.03
C ALA A 53 -9.32 3.06 -12.63
N ALA A 54 -8.97 1.88 -12.10
CA ALA A 54 -9.37 1.42 -10.78
C ALA A 54 -8.38 0.40 -10.21
N ILE A 55 -8.24 0.39 -8.88
CA ILE A 55 -7.37 -0.52 -8.13
C ILE A 55 -8.19 -1.70 -7.65
N HIS A 56 -7.82 -2.91 -8.06
CA HIS A 56 -8.48 -4.14 -7.63
C HIS A 56 -7.57 -4.88 -6.64
N PHE A 57 -8.06 -5.02 -5.41
CA PHE A 57 -7.37 -5.77 -4.36
C PHE A 57 -7.77 -7.24 -4.41
N HIS A 58 -6.77 -8.11 -4.36
CA HIS A 58 -6.94 -9.55 -4.27
C HIS A 58 -6.39 -10.06 -2.93
N PRO A 59 -7.07 -10.99 -2.25
CA PRO A 59 -6.57 -11.56 -1.01
C PRO A 59 -5.26 -12.33 -1.26
N LEU A 60 -4.31 -12.17 -0.34
CA LEU A 60 -3.04 -12.90 -0.39
C LEU A 60 -3.18 -14.31 0.21
N GLN A 61 -2.40 -15.23 -0.33
CA GLN A 61 -2.23 -16.59 0.18
C GLN A 61 -1.12 -16.63 1.24
N ALA A 62 -1.08 -17.68 2.06
CA ALA A 62 -0.07 -17.84 3.11
C ALA A 62 1.39 -17.88 2.59
N SER A 63 1.59 -18.25 1.32
CA SER A 63 2.90 -18.26 0.67
C SER A 63 3.32 -16.90 0.09
N ASP A 64 2.39 -15.94 0.00
CA ASP A 64 2.68 -14.62 -0.56
C ASP A 64 3.48 -13.77 0.42
N LYS A 65 4.34 -12.93 -0.12
CA LYS A 65 5.16 -12.00 0.65
C LYS A 65 4.47 -10.65 0.81
N VAL A 66 4.73 -10.00 1.93
CA VAL A 66 4.28 -8.64 2.23
C VAL A 66 5.45 -7.79 2.74
N PRO A 67 5.36 -6.45 2.63
CA PRO A 67 6.37 -5.56 3.20
C PRO A 67 6.50 -5.74 4.71
N ILE A 68 7.74 -5.70 5.22
CA ILE A 68 8.00 -5.79 6.68
C ILE A 68 7.82 -4.42 7.35
N GLY A 69 7.93 -3.31 6.60
CA GLY A 69 7.80 -1.95 7.10
C GLY A 69 7.24 -0.99 6.04
N GLY A 70 7.11 0.28 6.40
CA GLY A 70 6.51 1.30 5.54
C GLY A 70 4.98 1.26 5.51
N TRP A 71 4.36 0.62 6.51
CA TRP A 71 2.91 0.57 6.62
C TRP A 71 2.38 1.85 7.26
N ILE A 72 1.35 2.42 6.68
CA ILE A 72 0.65 3.59 7.25
C ILE A 72 -0.78 3.20 7.61
N ALA A 73 -1.28 3.73 8.72
CA ALA A 73 -2.67 3.53 9.10
C ALA A 73 -3.58 4.38 8.18
N ALA A 74 -4.37 3.71 7.34
CA ALA A 74 -5.44 4.29 6.56
C ALA A 74 -6.72 4.33 7.41
N GLU A 75 -7.33 5.51 7.54
CA GLU A 75 -8.63 5.63 8.20
C GLU A 75 -9.67 4.79 7.46
N ARG A 76 -10.51 4.08 8.21
CA ARG A 76 -11.59 3.23 7.67
C ARG A 76 -12.55 3.99 6.73
N ALA A 77 -12.61 5.32 6.85
CA ALA A 77 -13.39 6.24 6.01
C ALA A 77 -12.71 6.64 4.69
N GLN A 78 -11.42 6.34 4.52
CA GLN A 78 -10.60 6.79 3.39
C GLN A 78 -10.20 5.64 2.46
N ALA A 79 -11.04 4.62 2.34
CA ALA A 79 -10.94 3.63 1.26
C ALA A 79 -11.16 4.24 -0.15
N SER A 80 -11.40 5.54 -0.26
CA SER A 80 -11.58 6.27 -1.52
C SER A 80 -10.85 7.61 -1.48
N GLY A 81 -9.69 7.70 -2.14
CA GLY A 81 -9.05 9.00 -2.35
C GLY A 81 -7.56 9.07 -2.72
N PHE A 82 -6.87 7.96 -3.04
CA PHE A 82 -5.45 8.09 -3.40
C PHE A 82 -5.27 8.67 -4.81
N ARG A 83 -4.80 9.93 -4.87
CA ARG A 83 -4.15 10.51 -6.05
C ARG A 83 -2.75 9.92 -6.14
N LEU A 84 -2.53 9.10 -7.17
CA LEU A 84 -1.19 8.65 -7.55
C LEU A 84 -0.39 9.87 -8.03
N HIS A 85 0.68 10.23 -7.31
CA HIS A 85 1.72 11.07 -7.87
C HIS A 85 2.80 10.16 -8.44
N LEU A 86 2.84 10.07 -9.77
CA LEU A 86 3.98 9.53 -10.50
C LEU A 86 5.15 10.50 -10.27
N VAL A 87 6.18 10.09 -9.54
CA VAL A 87 7.45 10.82 -9.53
C VAL A 87 8.19 10.39 -10.79
N ASP A 88 8.12 11.24 -11.80
CA ASP A 88 8.96 11.12 -12.99
C ASP A 88 10.42 11.33 -12.57
N THR A 89 11.24 10.28 -12.66
CA THR A 89 12.69 10.35 -12.43
C THR A 89 13.49 10.55 -13.71
N ARG A 90 12.86 11.03 -14.79
CA ARG A 90 13.55 11.31 -16.06
C ARG A 90 13.33 12.75 -16.51
N LYS A 91 14.20 13.60 -15.95
CA LYS A 91 14.80 14.82 -16.55
C LYS A 91 14.04 16.14 -16.35
N PRO A 92 14.73 17.24 -15.95
CA PRO A 92 14.16 18.58 -16.01
C PRO A 92 13.96 19.01 -17.48
N PRO A 93 12.92 19.81 -17.80
CA PRO A 93 12.93 20.55 -19.05
C PRO A 93 14.10 21.54 -18.99
N SER A 94 15.04 21.33 -19.90
CA SER A 94 15.91 22.40 -20.35
C SER A 94 15.09 23.32 -21.27
N GLU A 95 15.36 24.62 -21.12
CA GLU A 95 14.88 25.78 -21.86
C GLU A 95 13.59 26.46 -21.37
#